data_AF-A0A350IM27-F1
#
_entry.id   AF-A0A350IM27-F1
#
_cell.length_a   1.000
_cell.length_b   1.000
_cell.length_c   1.000
_cell.angle_alpha   90.00
_cell.angle_beta   90.00
_cell.angle_gamma   90.00
#
_symmetry.space_group_name_H-M   'P 1'
#
loop_
_entity.id
_entity.type
_entity.pdbx_description
1 polymer ?
#
loop_
_entity_poly.entity_id
_entity_poly.type
_entity_poly.pdbx_seq_one_letter_code
_entity_poly.pdbx_strand_id
1 'polypeptide(L)'
;MLSPDIFSQGPPPWAPAHGYRAKTRHIYFPDYNFYFDLRRNVYIYPSGNTWLVSVNLPSPFASVNLRTVHQVEMSLNTDTPQKYNAKHQKKYKVKSQSKQNKPQGQQNKSKDNPGKGPNKQK
;
A
#
# COMPACT_ATOMS: atom_id res chain seq x y z
N MET A 1 2.63 40.93 -10.06
CA MET A 1 3.68 39.97 -10.49
C MET A 1 3.23 38.59 -10.07
N LEU A 2 2.86 37.72 -11.01
CA LEU A 2 2.45 36.34 -10.73
C LEU A 2 3.69 35.45 -10.93
N SER A 3 4.13 34.80 -9.87
CA SER A 3 5.33 33.96 -9.85
C SER A 3 5.15 32.71 -10.73
N PRO A 4 6.12 32.35 -11.59
CA PRO A 4 6.05 31.15 -12.41
C PRO A 4 6.66 29.97 -11.65
N ASP A 5 5.86 29.25 -10.85
CA ASP A 5 6.31 27.98 -10.25
C ASP A 5 5.17 26.95 -10.10
N ILE A 6 4.30 26.85 -11.12
CA ILE A 6 3.09 26.00 -11.07
C ILE A 6 3.34 24.58 -11.64
N PHE A 7 4.52 24.27 -12.18
CA PHE A 7 4.70 23.05 -12.97
C PHE A 7 5.99 22.28 -12.64
N SER A 8 6.23 21.97 -11.37
CA SER A 8 6.96 20.73 -11.07
C SER A 8 6.01 19.55 -11.37
N GLN A 9 5.75 19.27 -12.66
CA GLN A 9 4.93 18.15 -13.14
C GLN A 9 5.67 16.81 -13.03
N GLY A 10 6.30 16.57 -11.88
CA GLY A 10 6.79 15.25 -11.53
C GLY A 10 5.63 14.35 -11.07
N PRO A 11 5.77 13.02 -11.17
CA PRO A 11 4.89 12.13 -10.43
C PRO A 11 4.90 12.53 -8.95
N PRO A 12 3.79 12.34 -8.23
CA PRO A 12 3.70 12.76 -6.85
C PRO A 12 4.80 12.10 -6.02
N PRO A 13 5.24 12.68 -4.90
CA PRO A 13 6.45 12.25 -4.20
C PRO A 13 6.44 10.79 -3.69
N TRP A 14 5.27 10.13 -3.65
CA TRP A 14 5.10 8.72 -3.31
C TRP A 14 5.27 7.78 -4.51
N ALA A 15 5.10 8.29 -5.74
CA ALA A 15 5.20 7.53 -6.96
C ALA A 15 6.67 7.44 -7.42
N PRO A 16 7.08 6.34 -8.08
CA PRO A 16 8.45 6.15 -8.52
C PRO A 16 8.92 7.28 -9.46
N ALA A 17 10.13 7.80 -9.23
CA ALA A 17 10.81 8.70 -10.17
C ALA A 17 11.18 7.91 -11.45
N HIS A 18 10.97 8.52 -12.62
CA HIS A 18 11.16 7.87 -13.92
C HIS A 18 12.55 7.23 -14.06
N GLY A 19 12.61 5.99 -14.59
CA GLY A 19 13.89 5.38 -15.00
C GLY A 19 13.94 3.87 -15.14
N TYR A 20 13.07 3.07 -14.48
CA TYR A 20 13.29 1.62 -14.42
C TYR A 20 12.09 0.70 -14.75
N ARG A 21 10.91 1.23 -15.09
CA ARG A 21 9.72 0.41 -15.35
C ARG A 21 8.95 0.84 -16.59
N ALA A 22 9.46 0.49 -17.77
CA ALA A 22 8.69 0.55 -19.02
C ALA A 22 7.39 -0.29 -18.99
N LYS A 23 7.20 -1.15 -17.97
CA LYS A 23 6.08 -2.09 -17.86
C LYS A 23 4.96 -1.62 -16.93
N THR A 24 5.22 -0.75 -15.94
CA THR A 24 4.18 -0.32 -14.99
C THR A 24 3.51 0.95 -15.49
N ARG A 25 2.20 0.88 -15.70
CA ARG A 25 1.40 2.05 -16.10
C ARG A 25 0.51 2.55 -14.96
N HIS A 26 -0.01 1.64 -14.13
CA HIS A 26 -0.93 1.97 -13.06
C HIS A 26 -0.40 1.53 -11.71
N ILE A 27 -0.73 2.29 -10.67
CA ILE A 27 -0.57 1.89 -9.27
C ILE A 27 -1.96 1.74 -8.68
N TYR A 28 -2.28 0.57 -8.14
CA TYR A 28 -3.54 0.28 -7.48
C TYR A 28 -3.37 0.34 -5.97
N PHE A 29 -4.28 1.03 -5.30
CA PHE A 29 -4.35 1.16 -3.85
C PHE A 29 -5.48 0.28 -3.32
N PRO A 30 -5.21 -0.99 -2.97
CA PRO A 30 -6.25 -1.95 -2.59
C PRO A 30 -7.03 -1.55 -1.34
N ASP A 31 -6.38 -0.87 -0.40
CA ASP A 31 -6.98 -0.41 0.86
C ASP A 31 -8.09 0.64 0.64
N TYR A 32 -8.01 1.39 -0.46
CA TYR A 32 -8.92 2.51 -0.78
C TYR A 32 -9.64 2.34 -2.12
N ASN A 33 -9.38 1.25 -2.84
CA ASN A 33 -10.01 0.89 -4.11
C ASN A 33 -9.93 2.01 -5.18
N PHE A 34 -8.75 2.58 -5.38
CA PHE A 34 -8.50 3.54 -6.47
C PHE A 34 -7.17 3.27 -7.17
N TYR A 35 -6.98 3.94 -8.31
CA TYR A 35 -5.81 3.80 -9.16
C TYR A 35 -5.13 5.15 -9.37
N PHE A 36 -3.84 5.12 -9.66
CA PHE A 36 -3.09 6.22 -10.22
C PHE A 36 -2.50 5.79 -11.56
N ASP A 37 -2.74 6.56 -12.62
CA ASP A 37 -2.12 6.36 -13.94
C ASP A 37 -0.83 7.19 -14.00
N LEU A 38 0.32 6.51 -14.06
CA LEU A 38 1.66 7.13 -14.11
C LEU A 38 1.90 7.85 -15.44
N ARG A 39 1.27 7.41 -16.54
CA ARG A 39 1.44 8.02 -17.86
C ARG A 39 0.67 9.34 -17.95
N ARG A 40 -0.50 9.39 -17.32
CA ARG A 40 -1.40 10.56 -17.35
C ARG A 40 -1.27 11.45 -16.12
N ASN A 41 -0.59 10.99 -15.07
CA ASN A 41 -0.50 11.65 -13.77
C ASN A 41 -1.88 11.99 -13.18
N VAL A 42 -2.81 11.03 -13.22
CA VAL A 42 -4.18 11.21 -12.71
C VAL A 42 -4.61 10.07 -11.80
N TYR A 43 -5.45 10.41 -10.82
CA TYR A 43 -6.18 9.49 -9.96
C TYR A 43 -7.47 9.05 -10.65
N ILE A 44 -7.80 7.76 -10.55
CA ILE A 44 -9.04 7.16 -11.03
C ILE A 44 -9.70 6.46 -9.84
N TYR A 45 -10.85 6.96 -9.39
CA TYR A 45 -11.44 6.57 -8.10
C TYR A 45 -12.97 6.45 -8.20
N PRO A 46 -13.60 5.63 -7.34
CA PRO A 46 -15.05 5.48 -7.34
C PRO A 46 -15.75 6.72 -6.76
N SER A 47 -16.85 7.12 -7.37
CA SER A 47 -17.79 8.13 -6.87
C SER A 47 -19.21 7.62 -7.09
N GLY A 48 -19.83 7.12 -6.02
CA GLY A 48 -21.10 6.39 -6.09
C GLY A 48 -20.99 5.18 -7.04
N ASN A 49 -21.84 5.15 -8.06
CA ASN A 49 -21.85 4.09 -9.09
C ASN A 49 -20.91 4.37 -10.28
N THR A 50 -20.17 5.49 -10.25
CA THR A 50 -19.31 5.93 -11.36
C THR A 50 -17.84 5.99 -10.94
N TRP A 51 -16.97 6.23 -11.91
CA TRP A 51 -15.55 6.47 -11.69
C TRP A 51 -15.19 7.87 -12.16
N LEU A 52 -14.48 8.61 -11.32
CA LEU A 52 -14.01 9.95 -11.64
C LEU A 52 -12.50 9.92 -11.86
N VAL A 53 -12.03 10.90 -12.64
CA VAL A 53 -10.62 11.12 -12.95
C VAL A 53 -10.24 12.53 -12.48
N SER A 54 -9.13 12.64 -11.77
CA SER A 54 -8.65 13.93 -11.24
C SER A 54 -7.12 13.97 -11.20
N VAL A 55 -6.55 15.15 -11.43
CA VAL A 55 -5.11 15.41 -11.21
C VAL A 55 -4.75 15.46 -9.71
N ASN A 56 -5.72 15.85 -8.89
CA ASN A 56 -5.57 15.95 -7.44
C ASN A 56 -6.12 14.71 -6.74
N LEU A 57 -5.52 14.38 -5.60
CA LEU A 57 -6.04 13.34 -4.72
C LEU A 57 -7.46 13.73 -4.24
N PRO A 58 -8.45 12.84 -4.34
CA PRO A 58 -9.82 13.15 -3.92
C PRO A 58 -9.89 13.49 -2.42
N SER A 59 -10.75 14.43 -2.04
CA SER A 59 -10.91 14.88 -0.64
C SER A 59 -11.11 13.76 0.38
N PRO A 60 -11.87 12.67 0.10
CA PRO A 60 -12.00 11.55 1.04
C PRO A 60 -10.66 10.85 1.38
N PHE A 61 -9.65 11.00 0.52
CA PHE A 61 -8.33 10.39 0.68
C PHE A 61 -7.24 11.43 1.02
N ALA A 62 -7.59 12.70 1.22
CA ALA A 62 -6.61 13.77 1.44
C ALA A 62 -5.77 13.58 2.72
N SER A 63 -6.30 12.88 3.73
CA SER A 63 -5.59 12.56 4.97
C SER A 63 -4.73 11.29 4.88
N VAL A 64 -4.77 10.58 3.75
CA VAL A 64 -4.08 9.30 3.60
C VAL A 64 -2.61 9.53 3.25
N ASN A 65 -1.72 8.92 4.02
CA ASN A 65 -0.30 8.90 3.67
C ASN A 65 -0.03 7.84 2.60
N LEU A 66 -0.04 8.26 1.33
CA LEU A 66 0.15 7.36 0.18
C LEU A 66 1.50 6.64 0.15
N ARG A 67 2.49 7.10 0.94
CA ARG A 67 3.81 6.44 1.04
C ARG A 67 3.78 5.16 1.86
N THR A 68 2.83 5.05 2.80
CA THR A 68 2.81 3.95 3.79
C THR A 68 1.74 2.91 3.52
N VAL A 69 0.75 3.26 2.70
CA VAL A 69 -0.35 2.35 2.35
C VAL A 69 0.11 1.29 1.36
N HIS A 70 -0.64 0.20 1.26
CA HIS A 70 -0.35 -0.83 0.29
C HIS A 70 -0.47 -0.29 -1.14
N GLN A 71 0.56 -0.57 -1.94
CA GLN A 71 0.64 -0.17 -3.34
C GLN A 71 0.90 -1.41 -4.20
N VAL A 72 0.10 -1.56 -5.26
CA VAL A 72 0.24 -2.66 -6.21
C VAL A 72 0.52 -2.08 -7.58
N GLU A 73 1.71 -2.38 -8.09
CA GLU A 73 2.08 -1.99 -9.44
C GLU A 73 1.40 -2.87 -10.50
N MET A 74 0.85 -2.23 -11.52
CA MET A 74 0.05 -2.87 -12.55
C MET A 74 0.53 -2.49 -13.96
N SER A 75 0.83 -3.52 -14.74
CA SER A 75 1.22 -3.42 -16.14
C SER A 75 0.01 -3.54 -17.08
N LEU A 76 -1.05 -2.79 -16.78
CA LEU A 76 -2.24 -2.73 -17.63
C LEU A 76 -2.06 -1.66 -18.69
N ASN A 77 -2.06 -2.04 -19.98
CA ASN A 77 -2.00 -1.07 -21.08
C ASN A 77 -3.41 -0.61 -21.50
N THR A 78 -4.14 0.03 -20.60
CA THR A 78 -5.49 0.58 -20.87
C THR A 78 -5.71 1.86 -20.08
N ASP A 79 -6.48 2.80 -20.62
CA ASP A 79 -6.94 3.99 -19.91
C ASP A 79 -8.09 3.72 -18.94
N THR A 80 -8.57 2.47 -18.90
CA THR A 80 -9.76 2.09 -18.13
C THR A 80 -9.49 0.92 -17.16
N PRO A 81 -8.50 1.02 -16.25
CA PRO A 81 -8.18 -0.06 -15.31
C PRO A 81 -9.37 -0.46 -14.43
N GLN A 82 -10.30 0.46 -14.17
CA GLN A 82 -11.51 0.24 -13.38
C GLN A 82 -12.44 -0.82 -13.97
N LYS A 83 -12.37 -1.10 -15.29
CA LYS A 83 -13.17 -2.19 -15.90
C LYS A 83 -12.83 -3.56 -15.30
N TYR A 84 -11.63 -3.72 -14.76
CA TYR A 84 -11.16 -4.95 -14.13
C TYR A 84 -11.21 -4.91 -12.60
N ASN A 85 -11.84 -3.88 -12.02
CA ASN A 85 -11.77 -3.62 -10.59
C ASN A 85 -12.25 -4.80 -9.72
N ALA A 86 -13.33 -5.48 -10.13
CA ALA A 86 -13.82 -6.66 -9.43
C ALA A 86 -12.77 -7.79 -9.34
N LYS A 87 -11.93 -7.94 -10.37
CA LYS A 87 -10.83 -8.92 -10.36
C LYS A 87 -9.70 -8.45 -9.45
N HIS A 88 -9.36 -7.16 -9.47
CA HIS A 88 -8.30 -6.60 -8.64
C HIS A 88 -8.65 -6.65 -7.15
N GLN A 89 -9.87 -6.25 -6.77
CA GLN A 89 -10.35 -6.37 -5.41
C GLN A 89 -10.30 -7.81 -4.90
N LYS A 90 -10.71 -8.79 -5.72
CA LYS A 90 -10.62 -10.21 -5.36
C LYS A 90 -9.17 -10.67 -5.17
N LYS A 91 -8.29 -10.29 -6.09
CA LYS A 91 -6.88 -10.70 -6.10
C LYS A 91 -6.09 -10.08 -4.95
N TYR A 92 -6.35 -8.82 -4.66
CA TYR A 92 -5.66 -8.02 -3.65
C TYR A 92 -6.56 -7.74 -2.46
N LYS A 93 -7.46 -8.70 -2.12
CA LYS A 93 -8.33 -8.57 -0.96
C LYS A 93 -7.48 -8.22 0.25
N VAL A 94 -7.72 -7.03 0.79
CA VAL A 94 -7.10 -6.59 2.03
C VAL A 94 -7.61 -7.53 3.11
N LYS A 95 -6.74 -8.43 3.58
CA LYS A 95 -7.02 -9.19 4.78
C LYS A 95 -6.96 -8.17 5.91
N SER A 96 -8.11 -7.66 6.34
CA SER A 96 -8.19 -6.87 7.57
C SER A 96 -7.54 -7.68 8.68
N GLN A 97 -6.32 -7.32 9.07
CA GLN A 97 -5.74 -7.84 10.30
C GLN A 97 -6.55 -7.25 11.44
N SER A 98 -7.61 -7.94 11.84
CA SER A 98 -8.18 -7.78 13.16
C SER A 98 -7.07 -8.05 14.18
N LYS A 99 -6.59 -6.98 14.80
CA LYS A 99 -5.87 -6.90 16.09
C LYS A 99 -5.19 -8.18 16.61
N GLN A 100 -3.86 -8.17 16.70
CA GLN A 100 -3.17 -8.71 17.88
C GLN A 100 -2.03 -7.78 18.27
N ASN A 101 -2.31 -6.85 19.19
CA ASN A 101 -1.29 -6.31 20.08
C ASN A 101 -0.73 -7.51 20.86
N LYS A 102 0.48 -7.97 20.52
CA LYS A 102 1.28 -8.81 21.42
C LYS A 102 2.27 -7.88 22.13
N PRO A 103 2.23 -7.73 23.46
CA PRO A 103 3.35 -7.13 24.18
C PRO A 103 4.54 -8.06 24.02
N GLN A 104 5.64 -7.54 23.47
CA GLN A 104 6.87 -8.29 23.27
C GLN A 104 7.57 -8.41 24.63
N GLY A 105 7.19 -9.44 25.38
CA GLY A 105 7.88 -9.86 26.59
C GLY A 105 9.33 -10.20 26.28
N GLN A 106 10.24 -9.63 27.08
CA GLN A 106 11.67 -9.85 27.03
C GLN A 106 11.99 -11.35 27.18
N GLN A 107 12.71 -11.88 26.19
CA GLN A 107 13.30 -13.21 26.24
C GLN A 107 14.55 -13.17 27.13
N ASN A 108 14.49 -13.77 28.31
CA ASN A 108 15.69 -14.26 28.98
C ASN A 108 15.60 -15.78 29.08
N LYS A 109 16.39 -16.44 28.23
CA LYS A 109 16.67 -17.88 28.27
C LYS A 109 17.78 -18.10 29.30
N SER A 110 17.48 -18.74 30.42
CA SER A 110 18.47 -19.49 31.20
C SER A 110 18.02 -20.95 31.24
N LYS A 111 18.70 -21.77 30.44
CA LYS A 111 18.70 -23.22 30.54
C LYS A 111 19.60 -23.56 31.72
N ASP A 112 19.13 -24.34 32.70
CA ASP A 112 19.98 -25.24 33.47
C ASP A 112 19.17 -26.47 33.92
N ASN A 113 19.81 -27.62 33.75
CA ASN A 113 19.25 -28.98 33.75
C ASN A 113 18.89 -29.50 35.15
N PRO A 114 17.89 -30.39 35.31
CA PRO A 114 17.81 -31.23 36.50
C PRO A 114 18.64 -32.50 36.30
N GLY A 115 19.85 -32.50 36.88
CA GLY A 115 20.67 -33.70 37.07
C GLY A 115 20.02 -34.65 38.08
N LYS A 116 19.76 -35.88 37.65
CA LYS A 116 19.22 -36.98 38.43
C LYS A 116 20.37 -37.70 39.15
N GLY A 117 20.28 -37.88 40.46
CA GLY A 117 21.19 -38.73 41.24
C GLY A 117 20.64 -39.01 42.64
N PRO A 118 20.42 -40.28 43.04
CA PRO A 118 19.92 -40.62 44.37
C PRO A 118 21.09 -40.88 45.33
N ASN A 119 21.00 -40.44 46.59
CA ASN A 119 21.75 -41.13 47.65
C ASN A 119 21.03 -41.02 49.00
N LYS A 120 20.52 -42.16 49.47
CA LYS A 120 20.18 -42.40 50.87
C LYS A 120 21.35 -43.16 51.47
N GLN A 121 21.98 -42.62 52.50
CA GLN A 121 22.83 -43.40 53.40
C GLN A 121 22.41 -43.20 54.85
N LYS A 122 22.75 -44.25 55.58
CA LYS A 122 22.29 -44.80 56.86
C LYS A 122 22.73 -44.00 58.08
#